data_AF-A0A9X4AFD9-F1
#
_entry.id   AF-A0A9X4AFD9-F1
#
_cell.length_a   1.000
_cell.length_b   1.000
_cell.length_c   1.000
_cell.angle_alpha   90.00
_cell.angle_beta   90.00
_cell.angle_gamma   90.00
#
_symmetry.space_group_name_H-M   'P 1'
#
loop_
_entity.id
_entity.type
_entity.pdbx_description
1 polymer ?
#
loop_
_entity_poly.entity_id
_entity_poly.type
_entity_poly.pdbx_seq_one_letter_code
_entity_poly.pdbx_strand_id
1 'polypeptide(L)'
;MTKRCRQILSNIHPYKKLIVSAVMASSVLITPVFAAETTQLNYDDFKPNEYWSDDMIWATEQGLIKGYIDARHPITDKKGNWLNPYGDLTEAQMLSVLFQYFAKEELAASGSTPGFWALAQYQLADEYDVMTRGISSSNDTMTRGEVAMALATIHFGRKVDLETAIQFMYDSGLSTGYTDKNGEKPKTFASYGATDPVRRAHIATFLHKYDLYVKETTVKSETTDTSSMHMETIDQIVQLVNQERSTRGLRPLQLYSGLQLVAEMKAKDMADNNYFDHESPTYGFFSDLLLEASVDYDKAGENLAYGYPDAEAVVKGWMASEGHRKNILDPTFTHIGVGVYEDDQDKRYYAQVFIDER
;
A
#
# COMPACT_ATOMS: atom_id res chain seq x y z
N MET A 1 7.92 32.07 24.27
CA MET A 1 8.44 31.08 25.24
C MET A 1 9.84 30.65 24.80
N THR A 2 10.73 30.52 25.78
CA THR A 2 12.19 30.70 25.71
C THR A 2 12.98 29.53 25.10
N LYS A 3 14.20 29.85 24.64
CA LYS A 3 15.27 29.04 24.00
C LYS A 3 15.70 27.72 24.71
N ARG A 4 14.88 27.13 25.59
CA ARG A 4 15.21 25.92 26.37
C ARG A 4 14.52 24.63 25.90
N CYS A 5 13.72 24.67 24.82
CA CYS A 5 13.14 23.48 24.18
C CYS A 5 13.92 22.97 22.95
N ARG A 6 15.01 23.63 22.52
CA ARG A 6 15.81 23.22 21.35
C ARG A 6 16.96 22.24 21.65
N GLN A 7 17.11 21.78 22.90
CA GLN A 7 18.31 21.03 23.31
C GLN A 7 18.02 19.61 23.84
N ILE A 8 16.82 19.09 23.60
CA ILE A 8 16.49 17.67 23.85
C ILE A 8 16.29 16.89 22.53
N LEU A 9 16.22 17.58 21.37
CA LEU A 9 16.00 16.96 20.05
C LEU A 9 17.29 16.70 19.25
N SER A 10 18.47 16.78 19.85
CA SER A 10 19.75 16.61 19.12
C SER A 10 20.48 15.29 19.37
N ASN A 11 19.86 14.28 19.98
CA ASN A 11 20.56 13.04 20.35
C ASN A 11 19.80 11.74 20.05
N ILE A 12 18.90 11.73 19.07
CA ILE A 12 18.40 10.48 18.50
C ILE A 12 18.30 10.67 16.98
N HIS A 13 19.39 10.34 16.28
CA HIS A 13 19.45 9.74 14.94
C HIS A 13 20.94 9.57 14.63
N PRO A 14 21.40 8.33 14.45
CA PRO A 14 21.27 7.77 13.11
C PRO A 14 20.99 6.26 13.11
N TYR A 15 19.82 5.86 12.62
CA TYR A 15 19.68 4.56 11.97
C TYR A 15 18.82 4.71 10.72
N LYS A 16 19.50 4.83 9.57
CA LYS A 16 19.08 4.08 8.39
C LYS A 16 19.02 2.61 8.81
N LYS A 17 17.88 1.96 8.68
CA LYS A 17 17.78 0.51 8.51
C LYS A 17 16.39 0.16 8.00
N LEU A 18 16.39 -0.69 6.98
CA LEU A 18 15.28 -1.34 6.31
C LEU A 18 14.02 -1.45 7.19
N ILE A 19 12.88 -1.02 6.65
CA ILE A 19 11.59 -1.58 7.03
C ILE A 19 11.58 -3.01 6.46
N VAL A 20 12.22 -3.92 7.18
CA VAL A 20 11.81 -5.32 7.13
C VAL A 20 10.47 -5.32 7.83
N SER A 21 9.43 -5.64 7.07
CA SER A 21 8.11 -6.01 7.57
C SER A 21 8.22 -6.65 8.94
N ALA A 22 7.59 -6.04 9.94
CA ALA A 22 7.32 -6.69 11.20
C ALA A 22 6.29 -7.81 10.94
N VAL A 23 6.76 -8.92 10.37
CA VAL A 23 6.03 -10.18 10.33
C VAL A 23 6.07 -10.70 11.76
N MET A 24 5.01 -10.43 12.51
CA MET A 24 4.74 -11.14 13.75
C MET A 24 4.45 -12.61 13.41
N ALA A 25 5.50 -13.43 13.37
CA ALA A 25 5.38 -14.88 13.34
C ALA A 25 4.80 -15.36 14.68
N SER A 26 3.48 -15.27 14.83
CA SER A 26 2.76 -16.01 15.86
C SER A 26 2.67 -17.46 15.41
N SER A 27 3.25 -18.35 16.21
CA SER A 27 3.30 -19.79 16.00
C SER A 27 1.89 -20.35 15.77
N VAL A 28 1.62 -20.87 14.57
CA VAL A 28 0.35 -21.51 14.25
C VAL A 28 0.29 -22.88 14.94
N LEU A 29 -0.38 -22.95 16.08
CA LEU A 29 -0.94 -24.21 16.57
C LEU A 29 -2.22 -24.46 15.77
N ILE A 30 -2.13 -25.39 14.80
CA ILE A 30 -3.30 -25.86 14.04
C ILE A 30 -4.23 -26.57 15.02
N THR A 31 -5.24 -25.85 15.49
CA THR A 31 -6.40 -26.44 16.16
C THR A 31 -7.50 -26.64 15.11
N PRO A 32 -8.28 -27.72 15.19
CA PRO A 32 -9.34 -27.96 14.22
C PRO A 32 -10.36 -26.82 14.30
N VAL A 33 -10.76 -26.32 13.12
CA VAL A 33 -11.84 -25.34 12.94
C VAL A 33 -13.12 -25.95 13.49
N PHE A 34 -13.44 -25.62 14.73
CA PHE A 34 -14.81 -25.70 15.22
C PHE A 34 -15.57 -24.51 14.63
N ALA A 35 -16.81 -24.75 14.18
CA ALA A 35 -17.70 -23.70 13.72
C ALA A 35 -17.75 -22.60 14.80
N ALA A 36 -17.23 -21.42 14.47
CA ALA A 36 -17.23 -20.29 15.38
C ALA A 36 -18.69 -19.95 15.71
N GLU A 37 -19.05 -19.98 16.99
CA GLU A 37 -20.22 -19.25 17.47
C GLU A 37 -20.00 -17.80 17.06
N THR A 38 -20.83 -17.28 16.14
CA THR A 38 -20.80 -15.88 15.76
C THR A 38 -21.01 -15.06 17.02
N THR A 39 -19.98 -14.34 17.46
CA THR A 39 -20.08 -13.36 18.55
C THR A 39 -21.06 -12.29 18.11
N GLN A 40 -22.35 -12.47 18.42
CA GLN A 40 -23.35 -11.49 18.04
C GLN A 40 -23.09 -10.22 18.86
N LEU A 41 -22.62 -9.17 18.19
CA LEU A 41 -22.41 -7.89 18.84
C LEU A 41 -23.73 -7.39 19.43
N ASN A 42 -23.75 -7.15 20.75
CA ASN A 42 -24.93 -6.68 21.45
C ASN A 42 -25.11 -5.15 21.35
N TYR A 43 -25.29 -4.67 20.11
CA TYR A 43 -25.61 -3.27 19.78
C TYR A 43 -27.00 -3.18 19.17
N ASP A 44 -27.77 -2.18 19.59
CA ASP A 44 -29.17 -1.95 19.19
C ASP A 44 -29.35 -1.66 17.70
N ASP A 45 -28.30 -1.15 17.05
CA ASP A 45 -28.26 -0.80 15.63
C ASP A 45 -27.46 -1.81 14.78
N PHE A 46 -26.97 -2.90 15.39
CA PHE A 46 -26.36 -4.00 14.64
C PHE A 46 -27.44 -4.76 13.87
N LYS A 47 -27.18 -5.00 12.58
CA LYS A 47 -28.04 -5.79 11.71
C LYS A 47 -27.19 -6.88 11.08
N PRO A 48 -27.57 -8.16 11.18
CA PRO A 48 -26.88 -9.22 10.47
C PRO A 48 -27.14 -9.12 8.96
N ASN A 49 -26.20 -9.58 8.14
CA ASN A 49 -26.27 -9.62 6.67
C ASN A 49 -26.30 -8.26 5.95
N GLU A 50 -25.97 -7.16 6.64
CA GLU A 50 -25.62 -5.92 5.96
C GLU A 50 -24.20 -6.05 5.37
N TYR A 51 -23.89 -5.26 4.35
CA TYR A 51 -22.58 -5.33 3.67
C TYR A 51 -21.38 -5.12 4.62
N TRP A 52 -21.61 -4.49 5.77
CA TRP A 52 -20.60 -4.14 6.76
C TRP A 52 -20.64 -5.02 8.02
N SER A 53 -21.61 -5.94 8.16
CA SER A 53 -21.82 -6.67 9.42
C SER A 53 -20.57 -7.42 9.88
N ASP A 54 -19.99 -8.21 8.99
CA ASP A 54 -18.84 -9.07 9.31
C ASP A 54 -17.58 -8.24 9.54
N ASP A 55 -17.37 -7.21 8.73
CA ASP A 55 -16.23 -6.29 8.86
C ASP A 55 -16.27 -5.51 10.19
N MET A 56 -17.46 -5.13 10.64
CA MET A 56 -17.63 -4.43 11.91
C MET A 56 -17.49 -5.36 13.12
N ILE A 57 -17.86 -6.64 13.00
CA ILE A 57 -17.54 -7.67 13.99
C ILE A 57 -16.02 -7.79 14.11
N TRP A 58 -15.34 -8.05 12.99
CA TRP A 58 -13.89 -8.15 12.94
C TRP A 58 -13.21 -6.92 13.54
N ALA A 59 -13.59 -5.71 13.13
CA ALA A 59 -12.99 -4.48 13.62
C ALA A 59 -13.20 -4.26 15.13
N THR A 60 -14.32 -4.73 15.69
CA THR A 60 -14.59 -4.67 17.13
C THR A 60 -13.75 -5.68 17.90
N GLU A 61 -13.62 -6.91 17.38
CA GLU A 61 -12.80 -7.97 17.96
C GLU A 61 -11.30 -7.62 17.96
N GLN A 62 -10.82 -6.99 16.88
CA GLN A 62 -9.45 -6.45 16.80
C GLN A 62 -9.24 -5.20 17.69
N GLY A 63 -10.31 -4.65 18.26
CA GLY A 63 -10.28 -3.45 19.09
C GLY A 63 -10.03 -2.14 18.31
N LEU A 64 -10.20 -2.17 16.98
CA LEU A 64 -10.04 -1.02 16.09
C LEU A 64 -11.21 -0.05 16.23
N ILE A 65 -12.42 -0.59 16.36
CA ILE A 65 -13.65 0.19 16.54
C ILE A 65 -14.29 -0.21 17.86
N LYS A 66 -14.74 0.80 18.60
CA LYS A 66 -15.54 0.63 19.81
C LYS A 66 -16.91 1.25 19.60
N GLY A 67 -17.96 0.54 20.00
CA GLY A 67 -19.30 1.11 20.09
C GLY A 67 -19.48 1.95 21.36
N TYR A 68 -20.62 2.64 21.42
CA TYR A 68 -21.04 3.48 22.53
C TYR A 68 -21.97 2.67 23.43
N ILE A 69 -21.62 2.51 24.70
CA ILE A 69 -22.40 1.73 25.66
C ILE A 69 -23.23 2.69 26.52
N ASP A 70 -24.51 2.34 26.72
CA ASP A 70 -25.45 3.12 27.54
C ASP A 70 -25.54 4.60 27.13
N ALA A 71 -25.38 4.87 25.83
CA ALA A 71 -25.31 6.21 25.25
C ALA A 71 -26.66 6.61 24.63
N ARG A 72 -26.89 7.92 24.51
CA ARG A 72 -28.08 8.47 23.84
C ARG A 72 -27.79 8.66 22.36
N HIS A 73 -28.65 8.13 21.50
CA HIS A 73 -28.56 8.33 20.06
C HIS A 73 -28.87 9.80 19.71
N PRO A 74 -28.03 10.50 18.94
CA PRO A 74 -28.11 11.96 18.78
C PRO A 74 -29.39 12.44 18.09
N ILE A 75 -30.03 11.59 17.29
CA ILE A 75 -31.25 11.95 16.54
C ILE A 75 -32.52 11.49 17.26
N THR A 76 -32.49 10.32 17.89
CA THR A 76 -33.71 9.68 18.42
C THR A 76 -33.85 9.83 19.93
N ASP A 77 -32.80 10.33 20.60
CA ASP A 77 -32.67 10.45 22.06
C ASP A 77 -32.90 9.13 22.83
N LYS A 78 -32.91 7.99 22.12
CA LYS A 78 -33.03 6.68 22.75
C LYS A 78 -31.70 6.32 23.43
N LYS A 79 -31.78 5.89 24.69
CA LYS A 79 -30.64 5.30 25.41
C LYS A 79 -30.45 3.85 24.98
N GLY A 80 -29.21 3.45 24.72
CA GLY A 80 -28.91 2.13 24.19
C GLY A 80 -27.42 1.91 23.95
N ASN A 81 -27.10 0.76 23.37
CA ASN A 81 -25.76 0.41 22.92
C ASN A 81 -25.70 0.63 21.40
N TRP A 82 -24.80 1.49 20.93
CA TRP A 82 -24.74 1.88 19.52
C TRP A 82 -23.38 1.56 18.91
N LEU A 83 -23.36 0.79 17.83
CA LEU A 83 -22.19 0.55 17.02
C LEU A 83 -21.89 1.73 16.09
N ASN A 84 -22.95 2.39 15.62
CA ASN A 84 -22.98 3.53 14.71
C ASN A 84 -22.20 3.29 13.41
N PRO A 85 -22.57 2.29 12.58
CA PRO A 85 -21.84 1.96 11.34
C PRO A 85 -21.90 3.08 10.29
N TYR A 86 -22.95 3.91 10.32
CA TYR A 86 -23.17 4.99 9.34
C TYR A 86 -22.63 6.35 9.78
N GLY A 87 -22.03 6.46 10.96
CA GLY A 87 -21.39 7.69 11.42
C GLY A 87 -20.15 8.01 10.59
N ASP A 88 -20.05 9.27 10.16
CA ASP A 88 -18.86 9.78 9.48
C ASP A 88 -17.67 9.81 10.44
N LEU A 89 -16.46 9.49 9.95
CA LEU A 89 -15.24 9.61 10.75
C LEU A 89 -14.65 11.01 10.64
N THR A 90 -14.18 11.50 11.78
CA THR A 90 -13.27 12.64 11.80
C THR A 90 -11.82 12.22 11.53
N GLU A 91 -10.94 13.17 11.21
CA GLU A 91 -9.51 12.89 10.99
C GLU A 91 -8.85 12.17 12.18
N ALA A 92 -9.06 12.66 13.40
CA ALA A 92 -8.49 12.04 14.59
C ALA A 92 -9.03 10.61 14.83
N GLN A 93 -10.29 10.36 14.53
CA GLN A 93 -10.88 9.03 14.63
C GLN A 93 -10.29 8.09 13.57
N MET A 94 -10.14 8.57 12.33
CA MET A 94 -9.53 7.82 11.24
C MET A 94 -8.10 7.40 11.60
N LEU A 95 -7.25 8.35 12.00
CA LEU A 95 -5.87 8.06 12.39
C LEU A 95 -5.80 7.11 13.58
N SER A 96 -6.73 7.22 14.53
CA SER A 96 -6.82 6.27 15.65
C SER A 96 -7.12 4.86 15.20
N VAL A 97 -8.05 4.66 14.27
CA VAL A 97 -8.37 3.32 13.74
C VAL A 97 -7.18 2.79 12.93
N LEU A 98 -6.59 3.63 12.07
CA LEU A 98 -5.50 3.29 11.17
C LEU A 98 -4.25 2.83 11.95
N PHE A 99 -3.77 3.63 12.89
CA PHE A 99 -2.58 3.29 13.67
C PHE A 99 -2.84 2.25 14.76
N GLN A 100 -4.09 2.07 15.20
CA GLN A 100 -4.43 0.92 16.04
C GLN A 100 -4.26 -0.40 15.29
N TYR A 101 -4.38 -0.40 13.97
CA TYR A 101 -4.11 -1.56 13.10
C TYR A 101 -2.62 -1.65 12.73
N PHE A 102 -2.04 -0.59 12.15
CA PHE A 102 -0.68 -0.64 11.59
C PHE A 102 0.46 -0.49 12.60
N ALA A 103 0.23 0.24 13.69
CA ALA A 103 1.29 0.69 14.60
C ALA A 103 0.86 0.60 16.08
N LYS A 104 0.18 -0.51 16.43
CA LYS A 104 -0.42 -0.71 17.76
C LYS A 104 0.59 -0.60 18.89
N GLU A 105 1.80 -1.11 18.67
CA GLU A 105 2.86 -1.15 19.66
C GLU A 105 3.52 0.22 19.82
N GLU A 106 3.81 0.93 18.72
CA GLU A 106 4.32 2.30 18.77
C GLU A 106 3.31 3.24 19.44
N LEU A 107 2.02 3.08 19.11
CA LEU A 107 0.94 3.85 19.72
C LEU A 107 0.80 3.57 21.22
N ALA A 108 1.06 2.34 21.68
CA ALA A 108 1.08 2.03 23.11
C ALA A 108 2.34 2.61 23.79
N ALA A 109 3.48 2.63 23.09
CA ALA A 109 4.75 3.13 23.59
C ALA A 109 4.80 4.65 23.72
N SER A 110 4.03 5.41 22.94
CA SER A 110 3.98 6.88 23.01
C SER A 110 3.48 7.41 24.37
N GLY A 111 2.82 6.58 25.17
CA GLY A 111 2.30 6.93 26.49
C GLY A 111 1.12 7.92 26.44
N SER A 112 0.58 8.26 27.61
CA SER A 112 -0.51 9.23 27.73
C SER A 112 0.00 10.65 27.47
N THR A 113 -0.40 11.27 26.36
CA THR A 113 0.04 12.63 26.00
C THR A 113 -0.85 13.70 26.64
N PRO A 114 -0.31 14.65 27.42
CA PRO A 114 -1.10 15.75 27.96
C PRO A 114 -1.60 16.69 26.86
N GLY A 115 -2.89 17.06 26.87
CA GLY A 115 -3.44 18.16 26.09
C GLY A 115 -4.38 17.78 24.95
N PHE A 116 -4.10 16.70 24.20
CA PHE A 116 -4.96 16.23 23.11
C PHE A 116 -4.90 14.71 22.96
N TRP A 117 -6.07 14.07 22.92
CA TRP A 117 -6.17 12.60 23.01
C TRP A 117 -5.62 11.85 21.80
N ALA A 118 -5.59 12.49 20.62
CA ALA A 118 -5.08 11.87 19.39
C ALA A 118 -3.65 12.30 19.03
N LEU A 119 -2.92 12.96 19.94
CA LEU A 119 -1.62 13.54 19.62
C LEU A 119 -0.60 12.50 19.13
N ALA A 120 -0.57 11.32 19.73
CA ALA A 120 0.29 10.22 19.31
C ALA A 120 0.00 9.76 17.87
N GLN A 121 -1.28 9.71 17.50
CA GLN A 121 -1.73 9.34 16.15
C GLN A 121 -1.25 10.34 15.10
N TYR A 122 -1.23 11.64 15.43
CA TYR A 122 -0.67 12.67 14.54
C TYR A 122 0.85 12.59 14.43
N GLN A 123 1.55 12.14 15.49
CA GLN A 123 3.00 11.91 15.43
C GLN A 123 3.33 10.72 14.54
N LEU A 124 2.56 9.63 14.66
CA LEU A 124 2.68 8.48 13.75
C LEU A 124 2.31 8.86 12.32
N ALA A 125 1.34 9.76 12.12
CA ALA A 125 1.02 10.26 10.79
C ALA A 125 2.22 10.95 10.11
N ASP A 126 2.99 11.74 10.87
CA ASP A 126 4.23 12.35 10.37
C ASP A 126 5.31 11.30 10.07
N GLU A 127 5.47 10.31 10.95
CA GLU A 127 6.47 9.23 10.81
C GLU A 127 6.19 8.30 9.62
N TYR A 128 4.93 7.96 9.40
CA TYR A 128 4.46 7.10 8.30
C TYR A 128 4.11 7.91 7.04
N ASP A 129 4.44 9.21 7.00
CA ASP A 129 4.18 10.11 5.87
C ASP A 129 2.70 10.26 5.48
N VAL A 130 1.77 9.88 6.37
CA VAL A 130 0.32 10.02 6.16
C VAL A 130 -0.07 11.49 6.22
N MET A 131 -0.66 11.99 5.13
CA MET A 131 -1.12 13.39 5.07
C MET A 131 -2.25 13.66 6.08
N THR A 132 -2.13 14.77 6.80
CA THR A 132 -3.17 15.27 7.70
C THR A 132 -3.45 16.75 7.42
N ARG A 133 -4.68 17.20 7.70
CA ARG A 133 -5.07 18.62 7.74
C ARG A 133 -4.59 19.30 9.04
N GLY A 134 -4.12 18.50 9.99
CA GLY A 134 -3.51 18.93 11.25
C GLY A 134 -4.49 18.92 12.42
N ILE A 135 -3.94 19.02 13.64
CA ILE A 135 -4.69 18.86 14.90
C ILE A 135 -5.89 19.82 15.02
N SER A 136 -5.82 21.01 14.43
CA SER A 136 -6.93 21.97 14.40
C SER A 136 -8.16 21.46 13.63
N SER A 137 -7.94 20.54 12.69
CA SER A 137 -8.95 19.88 11.86
C SER A 137 -9.31 18.48 12.36
N SER A 138 -8.95 18.14 13.61
CA SER A 138 -9.18 16.80 14.19
C SER A 138 -10.63 16.32 14.22
N ASN A 139 -11.58 17.26 14.24
CA ASN A 139 -13.02 16.98 14.19
C ASN A 139 -13.63 17.10 12.79
N ASP A 140 -12.83 17.47 11.79
CA ASP A 140 -13.31 17.59 10.42
C ASP A 140 -13.51 16.19 9.83
N THR A 141 -14.60 16.04 9.08
CA THR A 141 -14.94 14.78 8.42
C THR A 141 -13.90 14.43 7.35
N MET A 142 -13.48 13.16 7.35
CA MET A 142 -12.61 12.61 6.31
C MET A 142 -13.41 12.10 5.13
N THR A 143 -12.80 12.16 3.96
CA THR A 143 -13.35 11.61 2.73
C THR A 143 -12.81 10.20 2.47
N ARG A 144 -13.51 9.43 1.64
CA ARG A 144 -13.06 8.10 1.20
C ARG A 144 -11.72 8.16 0.46
N GLY A 145 -11.46 9.25 -0.27
CA GLY A 145 -10.21 9.48 -0.99
C GLY A 145 -9.02 9.70 -0.07
N GLU A 146 -9.19 10.48 1.00
CA GLU A 146 -8.12 10.68 1.98
C GLU A 146 -7.78 9.41 2.75
N VAL A 147 -8.77 8.57 3.04
CA VAL A 147 -8.52 7.24 3.62
C VAL A 147 -7.78 6.33 2.64
N ALA A 148 -8.12 6.37 1.35
CA ALA A 148 -7.38 5.63 0.33
C ALA A 148 -5.91 6.05 0.30
N MET A 149 -5.64 7.36 0.27
CA MET A 149 -4.29 7.91 0.26
C MET A 149 -3.53 7.51 1.52
N ALA A 150 -4.16 7.55 2.70
CA ALA A 150 -3.54 7.14 3.95
C ALA A 150 -3.16 5.65 3.95
N LEU A 151 -4.09 4.78 3.54
CA LEU A 151 -3.85 3.33 3.45
C LEU A 151 -2.75 3.00 2.45
N ALA A 152 -2.84 3.56 1.24
CA ALA A 152 -1.86 3.34 0.19
C ALA A 152 -0.48 3.90 0.57
N THR A 153 -0.43 5.05 1.24
CA THR A 153 0.83 5.64 1.71
C THR A 153 1.55 4.72 2.70
N ILE A 154 0.81 4.16 3.67
CA ILE A 154 1.37 3.18 4.61
C ILE A 154 1.80 1.91 3.87
N HIS A 155 0.96 1.42 2.96
CA HIS A 155 1.24 0.19 2.20
C HIS A 155 2.53 0.31 1.37
N PHE A 156 2.70 1.42 0.65
CA PHE A 156 3.86 1.65 -0.21
C PHE A 156 5.06 2.25 0.52
N GLY A 157 4.90 2.65 1.78
CA GLY A 157 5.95 3.33 2.56
C GLY A 157 6.38 4.69 1.98
N ARG A 158 5.51 5.33 1.19
CA ARG A 158 5.73 6.65 0.58
C ARG A 158 4.41 7.33 0.28
N LYS A 159 4.42 8.67 0.22
CA LYS A 159 3.24 9.43 -0.22
C LYS A 159 2.83 9.02 -1.64
N VAL A 160 1.54 8.83 -1.82
CA VAL A 160 0.92 8.57 -3.12
C VAL A 160 -0.19 9.59 -3.37
N ASP A 161 -0.40 9.93 -4.63
CA ASP A 161 -1.53 10.75 -5.04
C ASP A 161 -2.86 9.98 -4.94
N LEU A 162 -3.96 10.70 -5.14
CA LEU A 162 -5.30 10.17 -5.00
C LEU A 162 -5.66 9.11 -6.06
N GLU A 163 -5.14 9.24 -7.28
CA GLU A 163 -5.44 8.31 -8.38
C GLU A 163 -4.73 6.98 -8.15
N THR A 164 -3.43 7.02 -7.86
CA THR A 164 -2.64 5.85 -7.43
C THR A 164 -3.31 5.14 -6.25
N ALA A 165 -3.74 5.92 -5.24
CA ALA A 165 -4.39 5.36 -4.06
C ALA A 165 -5.71 4.66 -4.40
N ILE A 166 -6.56 5.25 -5.24
CA ILE A 166 -7.84 4.65 -5.65
C ILE A 166 -7.60 3.39 -6.48
N GLN A 167 -6.61 3.40 -7.37
CA GLN A 167 -6.25 2.24 -8.17
C GLN A 167 -5.80 1.09 -7.27
N PHE A 168 -4.92 1.37 -6.30
CA PHE A 168 -4.55 0.40 -5.27
C PHE A 168 -5.77 -0.18 -4.56
N MET A 169 -6.74 0.64 -4.14
CA MET A 169 -7.94 0.17 -3.46
C MET A 169 -8.78 -0.79 -4.33
N TYR A 170 -8.76 -0.65 -5.66
CA TYR A 170 -9.46 -1.55 -6.58
C TYR A 170 -8.69 -2.83 -6.85
N ASP A 171 -7.38 -2.73 -7.11
CA ASP A 171 -6.53 -3.86 -7.47
C ASP A 171 -6.32 -4.82 -6.30
N SER A 172 -6.23 -4.28 -5.09
CA SER A 172 -6.17 -5.07 -3.85
C SER A 172 -7.54 -5.60 -3.40
N GLY A 173 -8.63 -5.27 -4.09
CA GLY A 173 -9.99 -5.72 -3.74
C GLY A 173 -10.62 -5.05 -2.51
N LEU A 174 -9.94 -4.07 -1.91
CA LEU A 174 -10.40 -3.29 -0.76
C LEU A 174 -11.71 -2.54 -1.04
N SER A 175 -11.89 -2.07 -2.27
CA SER A 175 -13.09 -1.38 -2.73
C SER A 175 -13.61 -1.99 -4.03
N THR A 176 -14.93 -2.03 -4.18
CA THR A 176 -15.56 -2.30 -5.48
C THR A 176 -16.17 -1.06 -6.11
N GLY A 177 -16.02 0.10 -5.45
CA GLY A 177 -16.72 1.32 -5.82
C GLY A 177 -18.23 1.22 -5.62
N TYR A 178 -18.91 2.32 -5.89
CA TYR A 178 -20.36 2.40 -5.96
C TYR A 178 -20.87 1.82 -7.27
N THR A 179 -22.05 1.23 -7.15
CA THR A 179 -22.79 0.74 -8.31
C THR A 179 -23.39 1.94 -9.05
N ASP A 180 -23.24 1.95 -10.37
CA ASP A 180 -23.86 2.97 -11.20
C ASP A 180 -25.38 2.75 -11.34
N LYS A 181 -26.04 3.65 -12.05
CA LYS A 181 -27.49 3.58 -12.30
C LYS A 181 -27.96 2.33 -13.04
N ASN A 182 -27.04 1.59 -13.67
CA ASN A 182 -27.32 0.39 -14.45
C ASN A 182 -27.06 -0.89 -13.65
N GLY A 183 -26.56 -0.80 -12.42
CA GLY A 183 -26.16 -1.97 -11.65
C GLY A 183 -24.70 -2.39 -11.86
N GLU A 184 -23.93 -1.63 -12.63
CA GLU A 184 -22.54 -1.94 -12.95
C GLU A 184 -21.57 -1.31 -11.95
N LYS A 185 -20.38 -1.92 -11.80
CA LYS A 185 -19.30 -1.41 -10.95
C LYS A 185 -18.11 -1.03 -11.82
N PRO A 186 -18.13 0.15 -12.44
CA PRO A 186 -17.18 0.49 -13.50
C PRO A 186 -15.75 0.71 -12.99
N LYS A 187 -15.52 0.65 -11.66
CA LYS A 187 -14.21 0.82 -11.00
C LYS A 187 -13.45 2.08 -11.45
N THR A 188 -14.17 3.16 -11.70
CA THR A 188 -13.61 4.48 -12.06
C THR A 188 -13.40 5.35 -10.83
N PHE A 189 -12.61 6.42 -10.98
CA PHE A 189 -12.48 7.49 -9.97
C PHE A 189 -13.84 8.02 -9.52
N ALA A 190 -14.75 8.30 -10.46
CA ALA A 190 -16.09 8.78 -10.15
C ALA A 190 -16.89 7.76 -9.34
N SER A 191 -16.83 6.48 -9.71
CA SER A 191 -17.52 5.42 -8.98
C SER A 191 -16.89 5.10 -7.62
N TYR A 192 -15.64 5.50 -7.36
CA TYR A 192 -15.04 5.33 -6.03
C TYR A 192 -15.71 6.23 -4.98
N GLY A 193 -16.20 7.39 -5.43
CA GLY A 193 -16.75 8.46 -4.59
C GLY A 193 -15.71 9.03 -3.64
N ALA A 194 -14.57 9.45 -4.19
CA ALA A 194 -13.41 9.93 -3.44
C ALA A 194 -13.74 11.11 -2.51
N THR A 195 -14.68 11.96 -2.89
CA THR A 195 -15.10 13.14 -2.13
C THR A 195 -16.18 12.85 -1.08
N ASP A 196 -16.76 11.65 -1.08
CA ASP A 196 -17.83 11.31 -0.15
C ASP A 196 -17.24 11.10 1.26
N PRO A 197 -18.00 11.46 2.32
CA PRO A 197 -17.61 11.14 3.68
C PRO A 197 -17.32 9.65 3.88
N VAL A 198 -16.23 9.36 4.58
CA VAL A 198 -15.93 8.00 5.01
C VAL A 198 -16.68 7.68 6.31
N ARG A 199 -17.33 6.52 6.34
CA ARG A 199 -18.15 6.06 7.47
C ARG A 199 -17.40 5.00 8.26
N ARG A 200 -17.85 4.75 9.49
CA ARG A 200 -17.31 3.71 10.40
C ARG A 200 -17.29 2.33 9.76
N ALA A 201 -18.37 1.98 9.06
CA ALA A 201 -18.43 0.77 8.24
C ALA A 201 -17.38 0.74 7.13
N HIS A 202 -17.15 1.87 6.43
CA HIS A 202 -16.20 1.91 5.31
C HIS A 202 -14.76 1.61 5.75
N ILE A 203 -14.27 2.26 6.81
CA ILE A 203 -12.90 2.02 7.28
C ILE A 203 -12.72 0.59 7.82
N ALA A 204 -13.74 0.03 8.49
CA ALA A 204 -13.73 -1.36 8.92
C ALA A 204 -13.61 -2.32 7.74
N THR A 205 -14.44 -2.13 6.71
CA THR A 205 -14.38 -2.92 5.47
C THR A 205 -13.04 -2.79 4.77
N PHE A 206 -12.49 -1.58 4.65
CA PHE A 206 -11.19 -1.39 4.01
C PHE A 206 -10.06 -2.10 4.76
N LEU A 207 -10.01 -1.98 6.08
CA LEU A 207 -8.96 -2.62 6.88
C LEU A 207 -9.12 -4.14 6.95
N HIS A 208 -10.34 -4.66 7.06
CA HIS A 208 -10.56 -6.11 7.06
C HIS A 208 -10.16 -6.71 5.71
N LYS A 209 -10.55 -6.08 4.60
CA LYS A 209 -10.12 -6.52 3.28
C LYS A 209 -8.62 -6.37 3.06
N TYR A 210 -8.00 -5.33 3.62
CA TYR A 210 -6.54 -5.20 3.61
C TYR A 210 -5.87 -6.35 4.37
N ASP A 211 -6.37 -6.70 5.56
CA ASP A 211 -5.90 -7.85 6.34
C ASP A 211 -6.01 -9.15 5.54
N LEU A 212 -7.13 -9.37 4.84
CA LEU A 212 -7.30 -10.52 3.94
C LEU A 212 -6.34 -10.47 2.75
N TYR A 213 -6.21 -9.33 2.08
CA TYR A 213 -5.28 -9.12 0.97
C TYR A 213 -3.82 -9.41 1.37
N VAL A 214 -3.38 -8.89 2.53
CA VAL A 214 -2.04 -9.15 3.04
C VAL A 214 -1.89 -10.63 3.42
N LYS A 215 -2.89 -11.27 4.02
CA LYS A 215 -2.84 -12.70 4.32
C LYS A 215 -2.79 -13.56 3.07
N GLU A 216 -3.58 -13.26 2.05
CA GLU A 216 -3.56 -13.98 0.77
C GLU A 216 -2.22 -13.79 0.06
N THR A 217 -1.69 -12.57 0.01
CA THR A 217 -0.37 -12.31 -0.58
C THR A 217 0.76 -12.96 0.23
N THR A 218 0.66 -13.00 1.56
CA THR A 218 1.62 -13.67 2.44
C THR A 218 1.55 -15.18 2.30
N VAL A 219 0.36 -15.79 2.27
CA VAL A 219 0.18 -17.25 2.06
C VAL A 219 0.61 -17.64 0.65
N LYS A 220 0.34 -16.82 -0.36
CA LYS A 220 0.86 -17.00 -1.71
C LYS A 220 2.38 -16.84 -1.77
N SER A 221 2.96 -15.98 -0.93
CA SER A 221 4.42 -15.80 -0.81
C SER A 221 5.09 -16.93 -0.01
N GLU A 222 4.47 -17.45 1.05
CA GLU A 222 4.98 -18.53 1.90
C GLU A 222 4.84 -19.93 1.26
N THR A 223 3.96 -20.08 0.28
CA THR A 223 3.83 -21.33 -0.50
C THR A 223 4.80 -21.42 -1.69
N THR A 224 5.66 -20.40 -1.90
CA THR A 224 6.64 -20.40 -2.99
C THR A 224 7.99 -19.80 -2.57
N ASP A 225 9.03 -20.63 -2.59
CA ASP A 225 10.48 -20.31 -2.60
C ASP A 225 10.84 -19.15 -3.58
N THR A 226 9.95 -18.88 -4.53
CA THR A 226 10.02 -17.88 -5.61
C THR A 226 10.07 -16.40 -5.16
N SER A 227 9.40 -15.99 -4.05
CA SER A 227 9.40 -14.56 -3.65
C SER A 227 10.74 -14.08 -3.07
N SER A 228 11.44 -14.93 -2.33
CA SER A 228 12.80 -14.65 -1.86
C SER A 228 13.78 -14.64 -3.04
N MET A 229 13.64 -15.60 -3.96
CA MET A 229 14.44 -15.68 -5.18
C MET A 229 14.23 -14.47 -6.11
N HIS A 230 13.01 -13.94 -6.24
CA HIS A 230 12.75 -12.76 -7.07
C HIS A 230 13.40 -11.50 -6.52
N MET A 231 13.31 -11.26 -5.20
CA MET A 231 13.99 -10.13 -4.57
C MET A 231 15.51 -10.25 -4.67
N GLU A 232 16.07 -11.44 -4.46
CA GLU A 232 17.51 -11.69 -4.69
C GLU A 232 17.90 -11.46 -6.16
N THR A 233 17.05 -11.87 -7.11
CA THR A 233 17.29 -11.68 -8.55
C THR A 233 17.26 -10.20 -8.93
N ILE A 234 16.32 -9.42 -8.39
CA ILE A 234 16.20 -7.97 -8.62
C ILE A 234 17.46 -7.25 -8.13
N ASP A 235 17.90 -7.52 -6.90
CA ASP A 235 19.11 -6.93 -6.33
C ASP A 235 20.35 -7.29 -7.16
N GLN A 236 20.47 -8.54 -7.60
CA GLN A 236 21.56 -8.99 -8.47
C GLN A 236 21.54 -8.28 -9.84
N ILE A 237 20.38 -8.13 -10.46
CA ILE A 237 20.25 -7.41 -11.75
C ILE A 237 20.72 -5.96 -11.58
N VAL A 238 20.27 -5.26 -10.55
CA VAL A 238 20.68 -3.86 -10.32
C VAL A 238 22.17 -3.75 -10.05
N GLN A 239 22.76 -4.67 -9.29
CA GLN A 239 24.20 -4.71 -9.03
C GLN A 239 25.00 -4.91 -10.33
N LEU A 240 24.60 -5.87 -11.16
CA LEU A 240 25.26 -6.16 -12.44
C LEU A 240 25.13 -4.98 -13.43
N VAL A 241 23.95 -4.37 -13.53
CA VAL A 241 23.73 -3.14 -14.32
C VAL A 241 24.65 -2.02 -13.84
N ASN A 242 24.72 -1.80 -12.53
CA ASN A 242 25.59 -0.76 -11.96
C ASN A 242 27.08 -1.08 -12.09
N GLN A 243 27.47 -2.35 -12.16
CA GLN A 243 28.82 -2.78 -12.50
C GLN A 243 29.17 -2.44 -13.96
N GLU A 244 28.27 -2.71 -14.90
CA GLU A 244 28.45 -2.32 -16.32
C GLU A 244 28.56 -0.80 -16.49
N ARG A 245 27.78 -0.04 -15.71
CA ARG A 245 27.86 1.44 -15.69
C ARG A 245 29.18 1.93 -15.08
N SER A 246 29.55 1.42 -13.92
CA SER A 246 30.75 1.82 -13.18
C SER A 246 32.04 1.54 -13.96
N THR A 247 32.15 0.38 -14.62
CA THR A 247 33.30 0.02 -15.48
C THR A 247 33.50 0.97 -16.66
N ARG A 248 32.48 1.75 -17.03
CA ARG A 248 32.51 2.76 -18.10
C ARG A 248 32.49 4.19 -17.57
N GLY A 249 32.67 4.38 -16.27
CA GLY A 249 32.71 5.71 -15.63
C GLY A 249 31.34 6.39 -15.50
N LEU A 250 30.24 5.64 -15.62
CA LEU A 250 28.88 6.16 -15.45
C LEU A 250 28.45 6.06 -13.99
N ARG A 251 27.58 6.99 -13.57
CA ARG A 251 26.99 6.99 -12.22
C ARG A 251 26.08 5.77 -12.05
N PRO A 252 26.11 5.10 -10.89
CA PRO A 252 25.16 4.03 -10.60
C PRO A 252 23.74 4.58 -10.55
N LEU A 253 22.80 3.78 -11.05
CA LEU A 253 21.36 4.02 -10.95
C LEU A 253 20.88 3.67 -9.54
N GLN A 254 19.96 4.47 -9.03
CA GLN A 254 19.33 4.23 -7.74
C GLN A 254 17.99 3.51 -7.96
N LEU A 255 17.70 2.52 -7.11
CA LEU A 255 16.38 1.91 -7.10
C LEU A 255 15.33 2.95 -6.73
N TYR A 256 14.24 2.99 -7.50
CA TYR A 256 13.11 3.88 -7.24
C TYR A 256 11.83 3.07 -7.12
N SER A 257 11.15 3.16 -5.98
CA SER A 257 10.00 2.30 -5.67
C SER A 257 8.82 2.50 -6.63
N GLY A 258 8.62 3.71 -7.16
CA GLY A 258 7.63 3.94 -8.22
C GLY A 258 7.94 3.18 -9.51
N LEU A 259 9.23 3.11 -9.89
CA LEU A 259 9.67 2.33 -11.06
C LEU A 259 9.63 0.83 -10.78
N GLN A 260 9.90 0.44 -9.53
CA GLN A 260 9.84 -0.95 -9.11
C GLN A 260 8.44 -1.51 -9.30
N LEU A 261 7.41 -0.77 -8.83
CA LEU A 261 6.01 -1.13 -9.03
C LEU A 261 5.66 -1.24 -10.52
N VAL A 262 6.04 -0.24 -11.33
CA VAL A 262 5.75 -0.25 -12.78
C VAL A 262 6.41 -1.45 -13.47
N ALA A 263 7.66 -1.75 -13.14
CA ALA A 263 8.39 -2.86 -13.72
C ALA A 263 7.78 -4.22 -13.30
N GLU A 264 7.36 -4.37 -12.04
CA GLU A 264 6.66 -5.55 -11.54
C GLU A 264 5.30 -5.76 -12.23
N MET A 265 4.50 -4.69 -12.33
CA MET A 265 3.23 -4.72 -13.04
C MET A 265 3.42 -5.16 -14.49
N LYS A 266 4.43 -4.60 -15.17
CA LYS A 266 4.75 -4.97 -16.56
C LYS A 266 5.18 -6.42 -16.70
N ALA A 267 6.08 -6.90 -15.83
CA ALA A 267 6.55 -8.29 -15.87
C ALA A 267 5.41 -9.28 -15.62
N LYS A 268 4.54 -8.98 -14.65
CA LYS A 268 3.36 -9.78 -14.35
C LYS A 268 2.34 -9.76 -15.49
N ASP A 269 2.06 -8.60 -16.06
CA ASP A 269 1.12 -8.44 -17.15
C ASP A 269 1.54 -9.23 -18.39
N MET A 270 2.83 -9.20 -18.75
CA MET A 270 3.37 -10.02 -19.84
C MET A 270 3.15 -11.52 -19.62
N ALA A 271 3.34 -11.98 -18.39
CA ALA A 271 3.12 -13.38 -18.03
C ALA A 271 1.64 -13.76 -18.06
N ASP A 272 0.79 -12.99 -17.36
CA ASP A 272 -0.65 -13.25 -17.22
C ASP A 272 -1.38 -13.23 -18.58
N ASN A 273 -1.01 -12.28 -19.44
CA ASN A 273 -1.66 -12.06 -20.73
C ASN A 273 -0.90 -12.71 -21.90
N ASN A 274 0.16 -13.48 -21.61
CA ASN A 274 0.95 -14.24 -22.58
C ASN A 274 1.37 -13.41 -23.80
N TYR A 275 2.01 -12.27 -23.55
CA TYR A 275 2.52 -11.38 -24.59
C TYR A 275 3.95 -10.91 -24.28
N PHE A 276 4.62 -10.40 -25.30
CA PHE A 276 5.94 -9.79 -25.15
C PHE A 276 6.05 -8.58 -26.08
N ASP A 277 5.65 -7.43 -25.57
CA ASP A 277 5.65 -6.15 -26.29
C ASP A 277 5.83 -4.98 -25.30
N HIS A 278 6.34 -3.86 -25.78
CA HIS A 278 6.44 -2.62 -25.02
C HIS A 278 5.05 -2.03 -24.74
N GLU A 279 4.09 -2.20 -25.66
CA GLU A 279 2.69 -1.83 -25.44
C GLU A 279 1.95 -2.95 -24.71
N SER A 280 1.42 -2.64 -23.53
CA SER A 280 0.54 -3.54 -22.78
C SER A 280 -0.88 -3.50 -23.36
N PRO A 281 -1.52 -4.65 -23.58
CA PRO A 281 -2.95 -4.69 -23.92
C PRO A 281 -3.85 -4.25 -22.75
N THR A 282 -3.33 -4.25 -21.51
CA THR A 282 -4.04 -3.90 -20.28
C THR A 282 -3.79 -2.44 -19.89
N TYR A 283 -2.54 -2.00 -19.94
CA TYR A 283 -2.04 -0.76 -19.34
C TYR A 283 -1.48 0.25 -20.35
N GLY A 284 -1.51 -0.05 -21.65
CA GLY A 284 -0.91 0.81 -22.67
C GLY A 284 0.62 0.81 -22.61
N PHE A 285 1.26 1.93 -22.95
CA PHE A 285 2.73 2.02 -22.89
C PHE A 285 3.21 2.16 -21.45
N PHE A 286 4.46 1.78 -21.16
CA PHE A 286 5.03 1.96 -19.82
C PHE A 286 5.02 3.43 -19.35
N SER A 287 5.00 4.40 -20.27
CA SER A 287 4.82 5.82 -19.95
C SER A 287 3.45 6.12 -19.33
N ASP A 288 2.41 5.38 -19.71
CA ASP A 288 1.08 5.49 -19.14
C ASP A 288 1.10 4.97 -17.70
N LEU A 289 1.78 3.84 -17.45
CA LEU A 289 2.02 3.33 -16.08
C LEU A 289 2.87 4.28 -15.22
N LEU A 290 3.86 4.96 -15.80
CA LEU A 290 4.65 5.98 -15.08
C LEU A 290 3.80 7.20 -14.72
N LEU A 291 2.90 7.61 -15.61
CA LEU A 291 1.95 8.68 -15.36
C LEU A 291 0.96 8.29 -14.25
N GLU A 292 0.40 7.08 -14.33
CA GLU A 292 -0.50 6.53 -13.30
C GLU A 292 0.19 6.41 -11.94
N ALA A 293 1.48 6.10 -11.91
CA ALA A 293 2.28 6.03 -10.69
C ALA A 293 2.82 7.40 -10.20
N SER A 294 2.41 8.50 -10.84
CA SER A 294 2.87 9.88 -10.62
C SER A 294 4.38 10.03 -10.53
N VAL A 295 5.10 9.36 -11.43
CA VAL A 295 6.55 9.47 -11.55
C VAL A 295 6.88 10.64 -12.47
N ASP A 296 7.44 11.71 -11.91
CA ASP A 296 7.93 12.85 -12.69
C ASP A 296 9.30 12.51 -13.33
N TYR A 297 9.39 12.67 -14.65
CA TYR A 297 10.64 12.42 -15.38
C TYR A 297 10.78 13.34 -16.61
N ASP A 298 12.02 13.61 -17.02
CA ASP A 298 12.33 14.26 -18.30
C ASP A 298 12.57 13.25 -19.43
N LYS A 299 13.07 12.08 -19.05
CA LYS A 299 13.33 10.97 -19.97
C LYS A 299 13.05 9.65 -19.28
N ALA A 300 12.51 8.69 -20.02
CA ALA A 300 12.34 7.33 -19.53
C ALA A 300 12.75 6.29 -20.60
N GLY A 301 13.03 5.07 -20.16
CA GLY A 301 13.37 3.95 -21.05
C GLY A 301 12.94 2.61 -20.48
N GLU A 302 12.75 1.62 -21.35
CA GLU A 302 12.33 0.28 -20.97
C GLU A 302 13.20 -0.78 -21.68
N ASN A 303 13.60 -1.81 -20.93
CA ASN A 303 14.12 -3.06 -21.48
C ASN A 303 13.24 -4.21 -21.04
N LEU A 304 12.87 -5.09 -21.96
CA LEU A 304 12.10 -6.30 -21.68
C LEU A 304 12.94 -7.54 -22.00
N ALA A 305 12.72 -8.62 -21.27
CA ALA A 305 13.26 -9.94 -21.59
C ALA A 305 12.37 -11.04 -21.04
N TYR A 306 12.46 -12.25 -21.59
CA TYR A 306 11.82 -13.43 -21.02
C TYR A 306 12.65 -14.69 -21.29
N GLY A 307 12.42 -15.74 -20.52
CA GLY A 307 13.03 -17.06 -20.71
C GLY A 307 14.51 -17.16 -20.33
N TYR A 308 15.06 -16.12 -19.70
CA TYR A 308 16.40 -16.18 -19.11
C TYR A 308 16.33 -16.88 -17.75
N PRO A 309 17.33 -17.71 -17.40
CA PRO A 309 17.29 -18.49 -16.16
C PRO A 309 17.66 -17.66 -14.92
N ASP A 310 18.46 -16.60 -15.05
CA ASP A 310 19.01 -15.86 -13.91
C ASP A 310 19.40 -14.42 -14.27
N ALA A 311 19.80 -13.65 -13.25
CA ALA A 311 20.21 -12.25 -13.34
C ALA A 311 21.41 -12.02 -14.28
N GLU A 312 22.41 -12.91 -14.24
CA GLU A 312 23.62 -12.77 -15.08
C GLU A 312 23.28 -12.98 -16.56
N ALA A 313 22.49 -14.01 -16.86
CA ALA A 313 22.06 -14.34 -18.21
C ALA A 313 21.22 -13.22 -18.82
N VAL A 314 20.27 -12.66 -18.07
CA VAL A 314 19.41 -11.57 -18.59
C VAL A 314 20.18 -10.28 -18.79
N VAL A 315 21.06 -9.88 -17.85
CA VAL A 315 21.89 -8.67 -18.00
C VAL A 315 22.86 -8.82 -19.17
N LYS A 316 23.47 -9.99 -19.35
CA LYS A 316 24.29 -10.29 -20.52
C LYS A 316 23.48 -10.21 -21.82
N GLY A 317 22.23 -10.69 -21.81
CA GLY A 317 21.29 -10.59 -22.92
C GLY A 317 21.00 -9.14 -23.31
N TRP A 318 20.64 -8.30 -22.33
CA TRP A 318 20.44 -6.85 -22.55
C TRP A 318 21.72 -6.17 -23.04
N MET A 319 22.88 -6.48 -22.43
CA MET A 319 24.16 -5.94 -22.84
C MET A 319 24.66 -6.45 -24.20
N ALA A 320 24.09 -7.51 -24.77
CA ALA A 320 24.37 -7.96 -26.13
C ALA A 320 23.50 -7.25 -27.18
N SER A 321 22.31 -6.79 -26.81
CA SER A 321 21.40 -6.03 -27.67
C SER A 321 21.79 -4.55 -27.72
N GLU A 322 21.93 -3.98 -28.92
CA GLU A 322 22.28 -2.55 -29.06
C GLU A 322 21.23 -1.63 -28.44
N GLY A 323 19.94 -1.92 -28.62
CA GLY A 323 18.85 -1.11 -28.07
C GLY A 323 18.84 -1.14 -26.53
N HIS A 324 18.87 -2.35 -25.95
CA HIS A 324 18.84 -2.49 -24.49
C HIS A 324 20.10 -1.94 -23.81
N ARG A 325 21.28 -2.16 -24.43
CA ARG A 325 22.55 -1.61 -23.96
C ARG A 325 22.55 -0.07 -23.96
N LYS A 326 21.93 0.57 -24.96
CA LYS A 326 21.81 2.04 -25.00
C LYS A 326 21.05 2.56 -23.79
N ASN A 327 19.97 1.91 -23.37
CA ASN A 327 19.23 2.30 -22.16
C ASN A 327 20.10 2.12 -20.90
N ILE A 328 20.72 0.95 -20.73
CA ILE A 328 21.56 0.64 -19.55
C ILE A 328 22.73 1.62 -19.40
N LEU A 329 23.34 2.03 -20.52
CA LEU A 329 24.52 2.89 -20.53
C LEU A 329 24.20 4.38 -20.78
N ASP A 330 22.92 4.77 -20.75
CA ASP A 330 22.57 6.17 -20.92
C ASP A 330 23.02 6.97 -19.68
N PRO A 331 23.88 7.99 -19.84
CA PRO A 331 24.38 8.80 -18.72
C PRO A 331 23.30 9.68 -18.08
N THR A 332 22.17 9.91 -18.77
CA THR A 332 21.09 10.77 -18.27
C THR A 332 20.21 10.08 -17.24
N PHE A 333 20.05 8.76 -17.31
CA PHE A 333 19.25 8.05 -16.33
C PHE A 333 19.89 8.06 -14.94
N THR A 334 19.07 8.35 -13.94
CA THR A 334 19.42 8.45 -12.52
C THR A 334 18.84 7.31 -11.70
N HIS A 335 17.69 6.77 -12.13
CA HIS A 335 16.95 5.75 -11.40
C HIS A 335 16.58 4.53 -12.26
N ILE A 336 16.34 3.41 -11.58
CA ILE A 336 15.93 2.13 -12.17
C ILE A 336 14.84 1.46 -11.31
N GLY A 337 13.94 0.73 -11.97
CA GLY A 337 13.10 -0.30 -11.36
C GLY A 337 13.22 -1.60 -12.16
N VAL A 338 13.13 -2.75 -11.48
CA VAL A 338 13.30 -4.07 -12.12
C VAL A 338 12.21 -5.02 -11.66
N GLY A 339 11.35 -5.46 -12.57
CA GLY A 339 10.32 -6.45 -12.30
C GLY A 339 10.78 -7.83 -12.75
N VAL A 340 10.52 -8.84 -11.92
CA VAL A 340 10.70 -10.26 -12.25
C VAL A 340 9.43 -11.00 -11.90
N TYR A 341 8.87 -11.73 -12.87
CA TYR A 341 7.72 -12.58 -12.66
C TYR A 341 7.94 -13.94 -13.32
N GLU A 342 7.60 -15.02 -12.63
CA GLU A 342 7.70 -16.39 -13.12
C GLU A 342 6.27 -16.90 -13.33
N ASP A 343 5.96 -17.36 -14.55
CA ASP A 343 4.66 -17.96 -14.84
C ASP A 343 4.58 -19.42 -14.34
N ASP A 344 3.39 -20.02 -14.44
CA ASP A 344 3.13 -21.40 -14.00
C ASP A 344 3.91 -22.47 -14.82
N GLN A 345 4.69 -22.07 -15.82
CA GLN A 345 5.54 -22.93 -16.65
C GLN A 345 7.04 -22.71 -16.37
N ASP A 346 7.38 -22.13 -15.21
CA ASP A 346 8.75 -21.77 -14.80
C ASP A 346 9.45 -20.78 -15.76
N LYS A 347 8.67 -20.06 -16.59
CA LYS A 347 9.21 -19.09 -17.52
C LYS A 347 9.22 -17.71 -16.87
N ARG A 348 10.42 -17.13 -16.79
CA ARG A 348 10.64 -15.80 -16.20
C ARG A 348 10.45 -14.69 -17.21
N TYR A 349 9.79 -13.62 -16.79
CA TYR A 349 9.60 -12.36 -17.49
C TYR A 349 10.29 -11.26 -16.69
N TYR A 350 10.96 -10.38 -17.42
CA TYR A 350 11.79 -9.32 -16.86
C TYR A 350 11.42 -7.99 -17.51
N ALA A 351 11.28 -6.96 -16.70
CA ALA A 351 11.19 -5.58 -17.14
C ALA A 351 12.22 -4.74 -16.38
N GLN A 352 12.96 -3.89 -17.09
CA GLN A 352 13.75 -2.81 -16.50
C GLN A 352 13.18 -1.49 -16.99
N VAL A 353 12.88 -0.60 -16.06
CA VAL A 353 12.43 0.75 -16.37
C VAL A 353 13.46 1.74 -15.82
N PHE A 354 13.75 2.78 -16.59
CA PHE A 354 14.73 3.80 -16.27
C PHE A 354 14.07 5.18 -16.34
N ILE A 355 14.48 6.10 -15.47
CA ILE A 355 14.12 7.52 -15.57
C ILE A 355 15.30 8.44 -15.30
N ASP A 356 15.19 9.65 -15.83
CA ASP A 356 15.86 10.84 -15.34
C ASP A 356 14.86 11.60 -14.46
N GLU A 357 14.95 11.38 -13.14
CA GLU A 357 14.11 12.05 -12.14
C GLU A 357 14.45 13.55 -12.06
N ARG A 358 13.41 14.40 -12.07
CA ARG A 358 13.50 15.86 -12.03
C ARG A 358 13.92 16.43 -10.68
#